data_AF-A0AAD7IPC6-F1
#
_entry.id   AF-A0AAD7IPC6-F1
#
_cell.length_a   1.000
_cell.length_b   1.000
_cell.length_c   1.000
_cell.angle_alpha   90.00
_cell.angle_beta   90.00
_cell.angle_gamma   90.00
#
_symmetry.space_group_name_H-M   'P 1'
#
loop_
_entity.id
_entity.type
_entity.pdbx_description
1 polymer ?
#
loop_
_entity_poly.entity_id
_entity_poly.type
_entity_poly.pdbx_seq_one_letter_code
_entity_poly.pdbx_strand_id
1 'polypeptide(L)'
;MLLGKKFTILLTALLASAGPLTDPATANVYTKCVAPNTVALTFDDGPWIYECIRHTLQSIKLIAPSRKELSDWLTNNGVKATFFVNGNNYGCIYNASIVASLQHTFQAGHQICSHTWSHPHLTKLNKTQIATEIVKLDTALEKVLGIKTPWLRPPYGEYNDLVRQTAYENNKNLVTWNFDSLDSDGATAAQSQGYYDSQIDEHPANLIVLNHETEASTVREVIPYAVPALKAAGYKFVTVAECLGGQAYSSEGSFSIRDNTWKC
;
A
#
# COMPACT_ATOMS: atom_id res chain seq x y z
N MET A 1 -83.56 33.77 -0.96
CA MET A 1 -82.48 33.62 0.04
C MET A 1 -81.70 32.35 -0.27
N LEU A 2 -80.59 32.44 -1.01
CA LEU A 2 -79.66 31.32 -1.20
C LEU A 2 -78.44 31.57 -0.30
N LEU A 3 -78.21 30.70 0.69
CA LEU A 3 -76.98 30.70 1.49
C LEU A 3 -75.98 29.71 0.85
N GLY A 4 -74.92 30.25 0.25
CA GLY A 4 -73.75 29.48 -0.19
C GLY A 4 -72.82 29.18 0.99
N LYS A 5 -72.54 27.90 1.24
CA LYS A 5 -71.52 27.45 2.20
C LYS A 5 -70.13 27.56 1.55
N LYS A 6 -69.26 28.39 2.11
CA LYS A 6 -67.83 28.44 1.75
C LYS A 6 -67.08 27.33 2.51
N PHE A 7 -66.47 26.40 1.76
CA PHE A 7 -65.50 25.45 2.30
C PHE A 7 -64.11 26.08 2.25
N THR A 8 -63.51 26.31 3.41
CA THR A 8 -62.11 26.74 3.52
C THR A 8 -61.23 25.50 3.57
N ILE A 9 -60.46 25.25 2.51
CA ILE A 9 -59.43 24.20 2.48
C ILE A 9 -58.19 24.78 3.19
N LEU A 10 -57.86 24.25 4.37
CA LEU A 10 -56.56 24.51 5.01
C LEU A 10 -55.51 23.64 4.31
N LEU A 11 -54.60 24.27 3.58
CA LEU A 11 -53.40 23.63 3.06
C LEU A 11 -52.31 23.67 4.15
N THR A 12 -52.10 22.56 4.85
CA THR A 12 -50.94 22.40 5.74
C THR A 12 -49.70 22.12 4.89
N ALA A 13 -48.85 23.13 4.72
CA ALA A 13 -47.52 22.96 4.15
C ALA A 13 -46.62 22.24 5.17
N LEU A 14 -46.26 20.98 4.91
CA LEU A 14 -45.16 20.31 5.62
C LEU A 14 -43.84 20.88 5.10
N LEU A 15 -43.20 21.73 5.90
CA LEU A 15 -41.80 22.10 5.72
C LEU A 15 -40.94 20.92 6.19
N ALA A 16 -40.41 20.14 5.25
CA ALA A 16 -39.35 19.19 5.55
C ALA A 16 -38.07 19.99 5.86
N SER A 17 -37.66 20.01 7.13
CA SER A 17 -36.36 20.55 7.52
C SER A 17 -35.27 19.62 7.01
N ALA A 18 -34.53 20.04 5.98
CA ALA A 18 -33.27 19.40 5.63
C ALA A 18 -32.31 19.56 6.82
N GLY A 19 -31.96 18.44 7.47
CA GLY A 19 -30.90 18.43 8.47
C GLY A 19 -29.58 18.90 7.86
N PRO A 20 -28.61 19.33 8.68
CA PRO A 20 -27.30 19.72 8.18
C PRO A 20 -26.70 18.58 7.36
N LEU A 21 -26.30 18.88 6.12
CA LEU A 21 -25.56 17.95 5.27
C LEU A 21 -24.26 17.63 6.00
N THR A 22 -24.15 16.42 6.56
CA THR A 22 -22.88 15.93 7.10
C THR A 22 -21.91 15.75 5.93
N ASP A 23 -20.71 16.32 6.03
CA ASP A 23 -19.67 16.10 5.04
C ASP A 23 -19.50 14.59 4.78
N PRO A 24 -19.29 14.17 3.53
CA PRO A 24 -19.05 12.76 3.23
C PRO A 24 -17.87 12.25 4.06
N ALA A 25 -18.04 11.09 4.69
CA ALA A 25 -16.94 10.45 5.39
C ALA A 25 -15.79 10.17 4.40
N THR A 26 -14.56 10.49 4.81
CA THR A 26 -13.36 10.38 3.99
C THR A 26 -12.31 9.52 4.68
N ALA A 27 -11.47 8.85 3.90
CA ALA A 27 -10.41 8.00 4.42
C ALA A 27 -9.43 8.81 5.25
N ASN A 28 -8.91 8.20 6.32
CA ASN A 28 -7.77 8.77 7.05
C ASN A 28 -6.52 8.72 6.16
N VAL A 29 -5.61 9.67 6.38
CA VAL A 29 -4.31 9.71 5.72
C VAL A 29 -3.24 9.63 6.80
N TYR A 30 -2.36 8.63 6.69
CA TYR A 30 -1.28 8.38 7.64
C TYR A 30 0.07 8.60 6.95
N THR A 31 0.89 9.47 7.53
CA THR A 31 2.20 9.84 6.97
C THR A 31 3.37 9.40 7.86
N LYS A 32 3.09 9.02 9.11
CA LYS A 32 4.08 8.60 10.11
C LYS A 32 3.46 7.63 11.12
N CYS A 33 4.29 6.92 11.89
CA CYS A 33 3.80 5.99 12.92
C CYS A 33 3.24 6.70 14.15
N VAL A 34 2.58 5.91 15.01
CA VAL A 34 2.05 6.37 16.30
C VAL A 34 3.08 6.17 17.42
N ALA A 35 3.76 5.01 17.44
CA ALA A 35 4.76 4.70 18.46
C ALA A 35 6.10 5.42 18.18
N PRO A 36 6.85 5.84 19.22
CA PRO A 36 8.21 6.36 19.05
C PRO A 36 9.23 5.25 18.81
N ASN A 37 10.37 5.61 18.22
CA ASN A 37 11.48 4.74 17.82
C ASN A 37 11.04 3.56 16.96
N THR A 38 10.04 3.76 16.09
CA THR A 38 9.61 2.75 15.12
C THR A 38 9.84 3.21 13.69
N VAL A 39 10.22 2.26 12.84
CA VAL A 39 10.35 2.46 11.39
C VAL A 39 9.50 1.43 10.67
N ALA A 40 8.55 1.90 9.86
CA ALA A 40 7.90 1.10 8.84
C ALA A 40 8.72 1.21 7.55
N LEU A 41 9.53 0.18 7.28
CA LEU A 41 10.25 0.05 6.02
C LEU A 41 9.27 -0.41 4.95
N THR A 42 9.01 0.42 3.94
CA THR A 42 8.01 0.13 2.91
C THR A 42 8.60 0.13 1.51
N PHE A 43 8.00 -0.66 0.63
CA PHE A 43 8.40 -0.82 -0.76
C PHE A 43 7.18 -0.78 -1.69
N ASP A 44 7.28 -0.03 -2.78
CA ASP A 44 6.20 0.21 -3.75
C ASP A 44 6.48 -0.43 -5.14
N ASP A 45 5.45 -0.44 -5.98
CA ASP A 45 5.42 -0.84 -7.39
C ASP A 45 5.58 -2.30 -7.74
N GLY A 46 6.14 -3.10 -6.83
CA GLY A 46 6.25 -4.53 -7.04
C GLY A 46 4.88 -5.21 -7.12
N PRO A 47 4.85 -6.51 -7.42
CA PRO A 47 5.98 -7.42 -7.59
C PRO A 47 6.65 -7.30 -8.98
N TRP A 48 7.99 -7.27 -9.04
CA TRP A 48 8.76 -7.18 -10.30
C TRP A 48 9.81 -8.30 -10.49
N ILE A 49 10.69 -8.26 -11.51
CA ILE A 49 11.54 -9.37 -11.97
C ILE A 49 12.95 -9.43 -11.37
N TYR A 50 13.29 -8.54 -10.45
CA TYR A 50 14.25 -8.91 -9.40
C TYR A 50 13.59 -9.90 -8.43
N GLU A 51 12.77 -10.83 -8.92
CA GLU A 51 11.96 -11.77 -8.14
C GLU A 51 11.68 -13.12 -8.82
N CYS A 52 12.32 -13.47 -9.94
CA CYS A 52 12.06 -14.77 -10.57
C CYS A 52 13.35 -15.58 -10.76
N ILE A 53 13.40 -16.70 -10.04
CA ILE A 53 14.29 -17.86 -10.16
C ILE A 53 14.98 -17.94 -11.53
N ARG A 54 16.31 -17.75 -11.59
CA ARG A 54 17.09 -18.30 -12.71
C ARG A 54 17.33 -19.79 -12.49
N HIS A 55 16.50 -20.61 -13.12
CA HIS A 55 16.81 -22.02 -13.42
C HIS A 55 17.83 -22.10 -14.58
N THR A 56 19.02 -21.52 -14.41
CA THR A 56 20.13 -21.74 -15.36
C THR A 56 21.47 -21.78 -14.64
N LEU A 57 21.92 -23.01 -14.43
CA LEU A 57 23.31 -23.47 -14.36
C LEU A 57 24.18 -22.96 -13.19
N GLN A 58 24.72 -23.95 -12.50
CA GLN A 58 25.43 -23.96 -11.22
C GLN A 58 26.81 -23.26 -11.22
N SER A 59 27.03 -22.26 -12.06
CA SER A 59 28.35 -21.63 -12.22
C SER A 59 28.35 -20.12 -12.43
N ILE A 60 27.20 -19.42 -12.34
CA ILE A 60 27.17 -17.96 -12.31
C ILE A 60 26.62 -17.48 -10.97
N LYS A 61 27.51 -17.43 -9.98
CA LYS A 61 27.26 -16.88 -8.64
C LYS A 61 27.32 -15.34 -8.64
N LEU A 62 26.63 -14.70 -9.58
CA LEU A 62 26.57 -13.23 -9.76
C LEU A 62 25.23 -12.76 -10.34
N ILE A 63 24.12 -13.35 -9.92
CA ILE A 63 22.81 -13.03 -10.50
C ILE A 63 21.84 -12.65 -9.39
N ALA A 64 21.62 -11.33 -9.29
CA ALA A 64 20.47 -10.60 -8.75
C ALA A 64 19.55 -11.29 -7.71
N PRO A 65 19.38 -10.72 -6.50
CA PRO A 65 18.42 -11.27 -5.57
C PRO A 65 16.97 -11.12 -6.04
N SER A 66 16.18 -12.18 -5.84
CA SER A 66 14.73 -12.24 -5.97
C SER A 66 13.97 -11.46 -4.85
N ARG A 67 12.67 -11.13 -4.94
CA ARG A 67 11.83 -10.67 -3.77
C ARG A 67 11.98 -11.63 -2.64
N LYS A 68 11.98 -12.91 -3.01
CA LYS A 68 12.14 -14.00 -2.08
C LYS A 68 13.44 -13.79 -1.33
N GLU A 69 14.51 -13.39 -2.01
CA GLU A 69 15.76 -13.01 -1.36
C GLU A 69 15.69 -11.71 -0.57
N LEU A 70 14.97 -10.66 -1.01
CA LEU A 70 14.77 -9.47 -0.18
C LEU A 70 13.99 -9.81 1.11
N SER A 71 12.85 -10.49 0.98
CA SER A 71 12.01 -10.93 2.10
C SER A 71 12.76 -11.92 3.01
N ASP A 72 13.49 -12.88 2.44
CA ASP A 72 14.35 -13.80 3.20
C ASP A 72 15.45 -13.02 3.92
N TRP A 73 16.12 -12.09 3.24
CA TRP A 73 17.19 -11.27 3.84
C TRP A 73 16.64 -10.42 4.98
N LEU A 74 15.52 -9.74 4.79
CA LEU A 74 14.85 -8.96 5.83
C LEU A 74 14.46 -9.84 7.01
N THR A 75 13.83 -10.99 6.76
CA THR A 75 13.43 -11.94 7.80
C THR A 75 14.63 -12.51 8.56
N ASN A 76 15.70 -12.91 7.86
CA ASN A 76 16.94 -13.39 8.46
C ASN A 76 17.66 -12.31 9.28
N ASN A 77 17.41 -11.04 8.96
CA ASN A 77 17.85 -9.90 9.75
C ASN A 77 16.82 -9.45 10.80
N GLY A 78 15.74 -10.20 11.06
CA GLY A 78 14.75 -9.84 12.08
C GLY A 78 13.97 -8.55 11.76
N VAL A 79 13.76 -8.25 10.47
CA VAL A 79 12.99 -7.11 9.98
C VAL A 79 11.68 -7.59 9.37
N LYS A 80 10.57 -6.99 9.81
CA LYS A 80 9.29 -7.02 9.08
C LYS A 80 9.14 -5.72 8.31
N ALA A 81 8.61 -5.83 7.10
CA ALA A 81 8.48 -4.74 6.14
C ALA A 81 7.07 -4.78 5.55
N THR A 82 6.71 -3.72 4.84
CA THR A 82 5.43 -3.60 4.14
C THR A 82 5.64 -3.42 2.65
N PHE A 83 4.92 -4.17 1.84
CA PHE A 83 4.99 -4.05 0.38
C PHE A 83 3.64 -3.57 -0.16
N PHE A 84 3.62 -2.39 -0.78
CA PHE A 84 2.48 -1.87 -1.50
C PHE A 84 2.56 -2.35 -2.95
N VAL A 85 1.71 -3.32 -3.29
CA VAL A 85 1.82 -4.04 -4.56
C VAL A 85 0.82 -3.58 -5.60
N ASN A 86 1.17 -3.73 -6.87
CA ASN A 86 0.26 -3.56 -8.01
C ASN A 86 -0.31 -4.87 -8.54
N GLY A 87 -1.37 -4.75 -9.33
CA GLY A 87 -2.01 -5.87 -10.02
C GLY A 87 -1.44 -6.13 -11.41
N ASN A 88 -1.22 -5.08 -12.20
CA ASN A 88 -0.68 -5.13 -13.55
C ASN A 88 0.09 -3.83 -13.84
N ASN A 89 1.30 -3.76 -13.33
CA ASN A 89 2.25 -2.65 -13.54
C ASN A 89 3.52 -3.21 -14.19
N TYR A 90 4.54 -3.48 -13.39
CA TYR A 90 5.78 -4.15 -13.80
C TYR A 90 5.52 -5.59 -14.28
N GLY A 91 4.66 -6.32 -13.58
CA GLY A 91 4.20 -7.65 -13.99
C GLY A 91 2.72 -7.85 -13.70
N CYS A 92 2.15 -8.90 -14.29
CA CYS A 92 0.82 -9.35 -13.93
C CYS A 92 0.88 -10.16 -12.63
N ILE A 93 0.11 -9.75 -11.62
CA ILE A 93 0.03 -10.37 -10.29
C ILE A 93 -0.33 -11.87 -10.33
N TYR A 94 -1.00 -12.30 -11.40
CA TYR A 94 -1.35 -13.70 -11.64
C TYR A 94 -0.25 -14.51 -12.32
N ASN A 95 0.93 -13.96 -12.62
CA ASN A 95 2.06 -14.76 -13.10
C ASN A 95 2.47 -15.77 -12.01
N ALA A 96 2.72 -17.02 -12.37
CA ALA A 96 3.01 -18.09 -11.41
C ALA A 96 4.21 -17.77 -10.50
N SER A 97 5.27 -17.15 -11.02
CA SER A 97 6.42 -16.78 -10.19
C SER A 97 6.10 -15.64 -9.22
N ILE A 98 5.34 -14.65 -9.68
CA ILE A 98 4.86 -13.54 -8.85
C ILE A 98 3.94 -14.05 -7.73
N VAL A 99 3.01 -14.95 -8.04
CA VAL A 99 2.13 -15.57 -7.03
C VAL A 99 2.96 -16.28 -5.96
N ALA A 100 3.94 -17.10 -6.37
CA ALA A 100 4.82 -17.79 -5.42
C ALA A 100 5.64 -16.81 -4.57
N SER A 101 6.14 -15.72 -5.17
CA SER A 101 6.88 -14.64 -4.51
C SER A 101 6.04 -13.93 -3.45
N LEU A 102 4.80 -13.57 -3.78
CA LEU A 102 3.85 -12.94 -2.86
C LEU A 102 3.47 -13.87 -1.71
N GLN A 103 3.15 -15.14 -2.01
CA GLN A 103 2.82 -16.14 -0.99
C GLN A 103 3.97 -16.34 -0.02
N HIS A 104 5.20 -16.44 -0.52
CA HIS A 104 6.39 -16.54 0.31
C HIS A 104 6.56 -15.31 1.21
N THR A 105 6.47 -14.11 0.64
CA THR A 105 6.61 -12.84 1.38
C THR A 105 5.57 -12.71 2.49
N PHE A 106 4.33 -13.09 2.18
CA PHE A 106 3.22 -13.10 3.14
C PHE A 106 3.43 -14.15 4.25
N GLN A 107 3.81 -15.38 3.90
CA GLN A 107 4.09 -16.45 4.88
C GLN A 107 5.30 -16.13 5.78
N ALA A 108 6.26 -15.37 5.27
CA ALA A 108 7.37 -14.85 6.06
C ALA A 108 6.93 -13.73 7.04
N GLY A 109 5.66 -13.31 7.05
CA GLY A 109 5.11 -12.35 8.00
C GLY A 109 5.36 -10.88 7.64
N HIS A 110 5.72 -10.59 6.38
CA HIS A 110 5.70 -9.22 5.89
C HIS A 110 4.26 -8.81 5.55
N GLN A 111 3.99 -7.52 5.65
CA GLN A 111 2.68 -6.98 5.31
C GLN A 111 2.57 -6.73 3.80
N ILE A 112 1.42 -7.09 3.23
CA ILE A 112 1.06 -6.80 1.83
C ILE A 112 -0.08 -5.79 1.82
N CYS A 113 0.09 -4.70 1.09
CA CYS A 113 -0.84 -3.59 0.99
C CYS A 113 -1.15 -3.26 -0.47
N SER A 114 -2.19 -2.44 -0.70
CA SER A 114 -2.61 -2.07 -2.04
C SER A 114 -1.83 -0.87 -2.58
N HIS A 115 -1.35 -0.94 -3.82
CA HIS A 115 -0.85 0.20 -4.58
C HIS A 115 -1.64 0.47 -5.86
N THR A 116 -2.90 0.00 -5.91
CA THR A 116 -3.80 0.00 -7.07
C THR A 116 -3.48 -1.02 -8.14
N TRP A 117 -4.41 -1.23 -9.07
CA TRP A 117 -4.26 -2.21 -10.14
C TRP A 117 -3.12 -1.85 -11.11
N SER A 118 -3.16 -0.68 -11.74
CA SER A 118 -2.23 -0.30 -12.82
C SER A 118 -1.46 1.00 -12.57
N HIS A 119 -1.29 1.40 -11.31
CA HIS A 119 -0.51 2.58 -10.90
C HIS A 119 -0.86 3.93 -11.60
N PRO A 120 -2.15 4.33 -11.74
CA PRO A 120 -2.49 5.62 -12.35
C PRO A 120 -2.45 6.78 -11.35
N HIS A 121 -2.30 8.02 -11.84
CA HIS A 121 -2.57 9.23 -11.04
C HIS A 121 -4.05 9.28 -10.65
N LEU A 122 -4.39 8.82 -9.43
CA LEU A 122 -5.79 8.73 -8.97
C LEU A 122 -6.52 10.07 -8.99
N THR A 123 -5.80 11.18 -8.82
CA THR A 123 -6.34 12.55 -8.86
C THR A 123 -6.87 12.96 -10.24
N LYS A 124 -6.53 12.21 -11.30
CA LYS A 124 -6.98 12.44 -12.68
C LYS A 124 -8.14 11.54 -13.10
N LEU A 125 -8.59 10.66 -12.20
CA LEU A 125 -9.64 9.69 -12.47
C LEU A 125 -10.98 10.13 -11.88
N ASN A 126 -12.07 9.60 -12.43
CA ASN A 126 -13.38 9.71 -11.79
C ASN A 126 -13.57 8.62 -10.72
N LYS A 127 -14.63 8.77 -9.92
CA LYS A 127 -14.98 7.86 -8.81
C LYS A 127 -14.99 6.39 -9.21
N THR A 128 -15.65 6.05 -10.32
CA THR A 128 -15.77 4.66 -10.79
C THR A 128 -14.42 4.07 -11.20
N GLN A 129 -13.57 4.88 -11.83
CA GLN A 129 -12.22 4.47 -12.22
C GLN A 129 -11.33 4.23 -10.99
N ILE A 130 -11.37 5.12 -9.99
CA ILE A 130 -10.64 4.95 -8.72
C ILE A 130 -11.11 3.67 -8.01
N ALA A 131 -12.43 3.46 -7.90
CA ALA A 131 -12.97 2.24 -7.30
C ALA A 131 -12.56 0.98 -8.07
N THR A 132 -12.52 1.03 -9.40
CA THR A 132 -12.08 -0.09 -10.25
C THR A 132 -10.63 -0.47 -9.96
N GLU A 133 -9.76 0.53 -9.84
CA GLU A 133 -8.34 0.35 -9.50
C GLU A 133 -8.15 -0.35 -8.15
N ILE A 134 -8.95 0.01 -7.15
CA ILE A 134 -8.91 -0.58 -5.81
C ILE A 134 -9.47 -2.01 -5.84
N VAL A 135 -10.69 -2.18 -6.36
CA VAL A 135 -11.42 -3.45 -6.32
C VAL A 135 -10.73 -4.55 -7.14
N LYS A 136 -10.12 -4.22 -8.29
CA LYS A 136 -9.39 -5.20 -9.08
C LYS A 136 -8.20 -5.77 -8.32
N LEU A 137 -7.43 -4.91 -7.65
CA LEU A 137 -6.30 -5.37 -6.85
C LEU A 137 -6.77 -6.17 -5.63
N ASP A 138 -7.81 -5.72 -4.93
CA ASP A 138 -8.38 -6.46 -3.79
C ASP A 138 -8.85 -7.86 -4.18
N THR A 139 -9.53 -7.96 -5.33
CA THR A 139 -9.97 -9.25 -5.88
C THR A 139 -8.77 -10.16 -6.17
N ALA A 140 -7.67 -9.59 -6.68
CA ALA A 140 -6.47 -10.36 -6.94
C ALA A 140 -5.78 -10.82 -5.66
N LEU A 141 -5.65 -9.95 -4.64
CA LEU A 141 -5.07 -10.29 -3.34
C LEU A 141 -5.89 -11.36 -2.60
N GLU A 142 -7.22 -11.29 -2.68
CA GLU A 142 -8.12 -12.32 -2.14
C GLU A 142 -7.88 -13.66 -2.83
N LYS A 143 -7.71 -13.67 -4.16
CA LYS A 143 -7.38 -14.89 -4.92
C LYS A 143 -6.00 -15.45 -4.60
N VAL A 144 -4.96 -14.61 -4.59
CA VAL A 144 -3.57 -15.06 -4.52
C VAL A 144 -3.08 -15.35 -3.10
N LEU A 145 -3.64 -14.65 -2.11
CA LEU A 145 -3.20 -14.69 -0.72
C LEU A 145 -4.34 -14.96 0.27
N GLY A 146 -5.61 -14.86 -0.14
CA GLY A 146 -6.75 -15.02 0.77
C GLY A 146 -6.97 -13.81 1.67
N ILE A 147 -6.47 -12.63 1.30
CA ILE A 147 -6.48 -11.44 2.16
C ILE A 147 -7.26 -10.26 1.57
N LYS A 148 -7.79 -9.41 2.45
CA LYS A 148 -8.20 -8.04 2.14
C LYS A 148 -7.44 -7.09 3.06
N THR A 149 -6.80 -6.09 2.48
CA THR A 149 -6.02 -5.09 3.23
C THR A 149 -6.82 -3.79 3.37
N PRO A 150 -6.85 -3.12 4.53
CA PRO A 150 -7.46 -1.79 4.66
C PRO A 150 -6.49 -0.67 4.26
N TRP A 151 -5.29 -1.00 3.77
CA TRP A 151 -4.21 -0.04 3.54
C TRP A 151 -3.96 0.14 2.04
N LEU A 152 -4.08 1.39 1.58
CA LEU A 152 -3.77 1.81 0.22
C LEU A 152 -2.69 2.90 0.29
N ARG A 153 -1.59 2.73 -0.44
CA ARG A 153 -0.75 3.87 -0.79
C ARG A 153 -1.20 4.38 -2.15
N PRO A 154 -1.63 5.64 -2.29
CA PRO A 154 -1.96 6.18 -3.60
C PRO A 154 -0.67 6.33 -4.43
N PRO A 155 -0.67 5.91 -5.72
CA PRO A 155 0.41 6.19 -6.65
C PRO A 155 0.86 7.65 -6.59
N TYR A 156 2.18 7.87 -6.64
CA TYR A 156 2.81 9.19 -6.55
C TYR A 156 2.55 9.96 -5.25
N GLY A 157 1.98 9.31 -4.22
CA GLY A 157 1.54 9.98 -2.99
C GLY A 157 0.36 10.93 -3.18
N GLU A 158 -0.27 10.93 -4.36
CA GLU A 158 -1.28 11.91 -4.75
C GLU A 158 -2.69 11.54 -4.27
N TYR A 159 -3.37 12.47 -3.60
CA TYR A 159 -4.78 12.31 -3.26
C TYR A 159 -5.51 13.67 -3.23
N ASN A 160 -6.83 13.61 -3.39
CA ASN A 160 -7.77 14.71 -3.17
C ASN A 160 -9.02 14.17 -2.46
N ASP A 161 -10.02 15.00 -2.21
CA ASP A 161 -11.23 14.59 -1.49
C ASP A 161 -11.99 13.46 -2.20
N LEU A 162 -12.00 13.45 -3.54
CA LEU A 162 -12.63 12.38 -4.31
C LEU A 162 -11.91 11.04 -4.11
N VAL A 163 -10.57 11.05 -4.11
CA VAL A 163 -9.75 9.85 -3.81
C VAL A 163 -10.02 9.37 -2.39
N ARG A 164 -10.00 10.28 -1.40
CA ARG A 164 -10.24 9.93 0.00
C ARG A 164 -11.65 9.40 0.25
N GLN A 165 -12.66 9.99 -0.37
CA GLN A 165 -14.05 9.51 -0.27
C GLN A 165 -14.18 8.11 -0.91
N THR A 166 -13.63 7.92 -2.11
CA THR A 166 -13.72 6.63 -2.81
C THR A 166 -12.94 5.54 -2.06
N ALA A 167 -11.79 5.87 -1.49
CA ALA A 167 -11.02 4.97 -0.63
C ALA A 167 -11.84 4.55 0.60
N TYR A 168 -12.48 5.50 1.29
CA TYR A 168 -13.34 5.21 2.43
C TYR A 168 -14.48 4.26 2.09
N GLU A 169 -15.20 4.52 0.99
CA GLU A 169 -16.29 3.67 0.51
C GLU A 169 -15.84 2.25 0.13
N ASN A 170 -14.56 2.07 -0.17
CA ASN A 170 -13.92 0.77 -0.43
C ASN A 170 -13.13 0.24 0.79
N ASN A 171 -13.43 0.74 2.00
CA ASN A 171 -12.81 0.33 3.27
C ASN A 171 -11.28 0.47 3.31
N LYS A 172 -10.75 1.54 2.70
CA LYS A 172 -9.32 1.87 2.69
C LYS A 172 -9.01 3.10 3.52
N ASN A 173 -7.87 3.06 4.18
CA ASN A 173 -7.12 4.22 4.64
C ASN A 173 -5.94 4.47 3.70
N LEU A 174 -5.52 5.73 3.59
CA LEU A 174 -4.36 6.13 2.80
C LEU A 174 -3.10 6.14 3.65
N VAL A 175 -2.00 5.64 3.09
CA VAL A 175 -0.67 5.64 3.73
C VAL A 175 0.35 6.30 2.80
N THR A 176 0.94 7.40 3.24
CA THR A 176 2.07 8.07 2.56
C THR A 176 3.36 7.83 3.34
N TRP A 177 4.32 8.75 3.32
CA TRP A 177 5.62 8.62 3.96
C TRP A 177 6.09 9.97 4.52
N ASN A 178 6.92 9.93 5.55
CA ASN A 178 7.62 11.10 6.08
C ASN A 178 9.13 11.05 5.84
N PHE A 179 9.61 10.00 5.17
CA PHE A 179 10.98 9.90 4.68
C PHE A 179 10.99 9.20 3.32
N ASP A 180 11.68 9.78 2.36
CA ASP A 180 11.80 9.32 0.99
C ASP A 180 13.27 9.01 0.67
N SER A 181 13.55 7.80 0.18
CA SER A 181 14.90 7.42 -0.23
C SER A 181 15.30 7.99 -1.61
N LEU A 182 14.33 8.54 -2.35
CA LEU A 182 14.47 9.07 -3.70
C LEU A 182 15.04 8.06 -4.71
N ASP A 183 14.90 6.76 -4.42
CA ASP A 183 15.44 5.68 -5.24
C ASP A 183 14.77 5.60 -6.62
N SER A 184 13.46 5.87 -6.70
CA SER A 184 12.70 6.00 -7.96
C SER A 184 12.96 7.31 -8.70
N ASP A 185 13.49 8.33 -8.02
CA ASP A 185 13.66 9.70 -8.53
C ASP A 185 15.06 9.94 -9.12
N GLY A 186 15.80 8.85 -9.35
CA GLY A 186 17.12 8.87 -9.99
C GLY A 186 18.29 9.06 -9.02
N ALA A 187 18.07 8.95 -7.71
CA ALA A 187 19.18 8.90 -6.76
C ALA A 187 20.04 7.66 -6.99
N THR A 188 21.36 7.82 -6.94
CA THR A 188 22.30 6.70 -6.87
C THR A 188 22.21 6.02 -5.51
N ALA A 189 22.67 4.76 -5.41
CA ALA A 189 22.70 4.03 -4.14
C ALA A 189 23.40 4.83 -3.02
N ALA A 190 24.54 5.46 -3.33
CA ALA A 190 25.28 6.29 -2.38
C ALA A 190 24.50 7.54 -1.92
N GLN A 191 23.72 8.16 -2.82
CA GLN A 191 22.86 9.29 -2.46
C GLN A 191 21.72 8.84 -1.54
N SER A 192 21.02 7.75 -1.87
CA SER A 192 19.98 7.19 -1.01
C SER A 192 20.53 6.80 0.37
N GLN A 193 21.72 6.19 0.44
CA GLN A 193 22.40 5.91 1.70
C GLN A 193 22.68 7.19 2.51
N GLY A 194 23.14 8.27 1.86
CA GLY A 194 23.32 9.57 2.50
C GLY A 194 22.02 10.22 2.97
N TYR A 195 20.89 9.99 2.30
CA TYR A 195 19.58 10.42 2.77
C TYR A 195 19.14 9.63 4.01
N TYR A 196 19.40 8.32 4.07
CA TYR A 196 19.20 7.53 5.29
C TYR A 196 20.07 8.05 6.45
N ASP A 197 21.34 8.37 6.20
CA ASP A 197 22.24 8.93 7.22
C ASP A 197 21.70 10.26 7.76
N SER A 198 21.31 11.17 6.85
CA SER A 198 20.73 12.46 7.22
C SER A 198 19.46 12.28 8.05
N GLN A 199 18.60 11.32 7.66
CA GLN A 199 17.37 11.04 8.40
C GLN A 199 17.64 10.44 9.78
N ILE A 200 18.67 9.61 9.92
CA ILE A 200 19.12 9.02 11.18
C ILE A 200 19.67 10.11 12.10
N ASP A 201 20.46 11.04 11.58
CA ASP A 201 21.04 12.16 12.33
C ASP A 201 19.97 13.10 12.88
N GLU A 202 18.90 13.35 12.11
CA GLU A 202 17.71 14.08 12.59
C GLU A 202 16.94 13.33 13.68
N HIS A 203 17.06 12.01 13.73
CA HIS A 203 16.45 11.08 14.67
C HIS A 203 14.96 11.35 14.95
N PRO A 204 14.09 11.42 13.92
CA PRO A 204 12.67 11.64 14.13
C PRO A 204 12.06 10.54 14.99
N ALA A 205 11.03 10.91 15.76
CA ALA A 205 10.38 9.96 16.67
C ALA A 205 9.90 8.69 15.95
N ASN A 206 9.49 8.76 14.68
CA ASN A 206 9.15 7.59 13.89
C ASN A 206 9.13 7.86 12.39
N LEU A 207 9.14 6.77 11.63
CA LEU A 207 9.32 6.78 10.19
C LEU A 207 8.33 5.83 9.50
N ILE A 208 7.73 6.29 8.41
CA ILE A 208 7.25 5.47 7.29
C ILE A 208 8.13 5.83 6.11
N VAL A 209 8.90 4.86 5.62
CA VAL A 209 9.96 5.08 4.63
C VAL A 209 9.53 4.62 3.25
N LEU A 210 9.61 5.48 2.24
CA LEU A 210 9.39 5.12 0.85
C LEU A 210 10.67 4.58 0.20
N ASN A 211 10.55 3.39 -0.37
CA ASN A 211 11.52 2.77 -1.28
C ASN A 211 10.72 2.02 -2.37
N HIS A 212 11.42 1.47 -3.35
CA HIS A 212 10.84 0.68 -4.42
C HIS A 212 11.66 -0.61 -4.60
N GLU A 213 11.07 -1.79 -4.37
CA GLU A 213 11.78 -3.06 -4.59
C GLU A 213 12.02 -3.37 -6.08
N THR A 214 11.44 -2.55 -6.95
CA THR A 214 11.65 -2.55 -8.40
C THR A 214 13.01 -1.98 -8.79
N GLU A 215 13.69 -1.26 -7.87
CA GLU A 215 15.03 -0.68 -8.08
C GLU A 215 16.15 -1.61 -7.58
N ALA A 216 17.08 -1.94 -8.48
CA ALA A 216 18.13 -2.93 -8.19
C ALA A 216 19.09 -2.47 -7.09
N SER A 217 19.47 -1.19 -7.12
CA SER A 217 20.34 -0.54 -6.13
C SER A 217 19.68 -0.54 -4.76
N THR A 218 18.37 -0.31 -4.70
CA THR A 218 17.60 -0.36 -3.45
C THR A 218 17.76 -1.71 -2.77
N VAL A 219 17.46 -2.78 -3.49
CA VAL A 219 17.53 -4.14 -2.95
C VAL A 219 18.96 -4.57 -2.60
N ARG A 220 19.96 -4.21 -3.42
CA ARG A 220 21.33 -4.76 -3.31
C ARG A 220 22.27 -3.94 -2.44
N GLU A 221 22.03 -2.64 -2.30
CA GLU A 221 23.00 -1.70 -1.73
C GLU A 221 22.37 -0.81 -0.67
N VAL A 222 21.20 -0.23 -0.93
CA VAL A 222 20.56 0.72 0.00
C VAL A 222 20.02 -0.01 1.22
N ILE A 223 19.19 -1.04 1.05
CA ILE A 223 18.57 -1.76 2.17
C ILE A 223 19.61 -2.50 3.04
N PRO A 224 20.62 -3.20 2.47
CA PRO A 224 21.68 -3.81 3.26
C PRO A 224 22.49 -2.81 4.10
N TYR A 225 22.55 -1.54 3.69
CA TYR A 225 23.16 -0.45 4.46
C TYR A 225 22.20 0.14 5.49
N ALA A 226 21.00 0.53 5.05
CA ALA A 226 20.03 1.28 5.85
C ALA A 226 19.52 0.49 7.05
N VAL A 227 19.26 -0.82 6.89
CA VAL A 227 18.72 -1.65 7.97
C VAL A 227 19.64 -1.72 9.19
N PRO A 228 20.93 -2.07 9.07
CA PRO A 228 21.83 -2.05 10.24
C PRO A 228 22.03 -0.63 10.80
N ALA A 229 22.09 0.41 9.96
CA ALA A 229 22.23 1.80 10.41
C ALA A 229 21.02 2.25 11.27
N LEU A 230 19.80 2.02 10.80
CA LEU A 230 18.57 2.31 11.54
C LEU A 230 18.48 1.53 12.86
N LYS A 231 18.90 0.25 12.88
CA LYS A 231 18.96 -0.53 14.12
C LYS A 231 19.98 0.05 15.11
N ALA A 232 21.15 0.45 14.64
CA ALA A 232 22.17 1.08 15.47
C ALA A 232 21.69 2.41 16.05
N ALA A 233 20.85 3.14 15.31
CA ALA A 233 20.14 4.34 15.77
C ALA A 233 18.95 4.06 16.72
N GLY A 234 18.66 2.78 17.03
CA GLY A 234 17.66 2.39 18.01
C GLY A 234 16.23 2.23 17.47
N TYR A 235 16.02 2.28 16.14
CA TYR A 235 14.71 2.06 15.55
C TYR A 235 14.30 0.57 15.60
N LYS A 236 13.04 0.34 15.92
CA LYS A 236 12.36 -0.95 15.82
C LYS A 236 11.63 -1.04 14.49
N PHE A 237 11.95 -2.06 13.71
CA PHE A 237 11.25 -2.33 12.46
C PHE A 237 9.88 -2.94 12.73
N VAL A 238 8.87 -2.35 12.11
CA VAL A 238 7.47 -2.75 12.23
C VAL A 238 6.80 -2.72 10.86
N THR A 239 5.70 -3.45 10.72
CA THR A 239 4.80 -3.29 9.58
C THR A 239 4.03 -1.96 9.67
N VAL A 240 3.42 -1.50 8.59
CA VAL A 240 2.55 -0.31 8.60
C VAL A 240 1.37 -0.48 9.56
N ALA A 241 0.78 -1.67 9.64
CA ALA A 241 -0.31 -1.93 10.57
C ALA A 241 0.12 -1.79 12.04
N GLU A 242 1.25 -2.37 12.41
CA GLU A 242 1.84 -2.21 13.76
C GLU A 242 2.23 -0.75 14.05
N CYS A 243 2.85 -0.09 13.07
CA CYS A 243 3.20 1.33 13.08
C CYS A 243 2.00 2.24 13.39
N LEU A 244 0.81 1.89 12.88
CA LEU A 244 -0.42 2.65 13.02
C LEU A 244 -1.37 2.12 14.10
N GLY A 245 -1.02 1.03 14.80
CA GLY A 245 -1.86 0.41 15.82
C GLY A 245 -3.16 -0.20 15.27
N GLY A 246 -3.17 -0.59 13.99
CA GLY A 246 -4.33 -1.16 13.30
C GLY A 246 -4.17 -2.64 12.97
N GLN A 247 -5.22 -3.23 12.39
CA GLN A 247 -5.15 -4.59 11.85
C GLN A 247 -4.42 -4.59 10.50
N ALA A 248 -3.59 -5.61 10.25
CA ALA A 248 -2.90 -5.79 8.97
C ALA A 248 -3.89 -6.00 7.82
N TYR A 249 -4.95 -6.76 8.10
CA TYR A 249 -5.94 -7.18 7.13
C TYR A 249 -7.35 -7.07 7.72
N SER A 250 -8.33 -6.70 6.89
CA SER A 250 -9.75 -6.70 7.24
C SER A 250 -10.38 -8.09 7.12
N SER A 251 -9.74 -8.99 6.37
CA SER A 251 -10.05 -10.43 6.37
C SER A 251 -8.82 -11.22 5.94
N GLU A 252 -8.62 -12.39 6.54
CA GLU A 252 -7.61 -13.37 6.15
C GLU A 252 -8.24 -14.76 6.07
N GLY A 253 -7.90 -15.51 5.03
CA GLY A 253 -8.42 -16.84 4.75
C GLY A 253 -7.44 -17.63 3.87
N SER A 254 -7.94 -18.66 3.20
CA SER A 254 -7.13 -19.44 2.26
C SER A 254 -7.13 -18.79 0.88
N PHE A 255 -5.97 -18.81 0.21
CA PHE A 255 -5.91 -18.42 -1.21
C PHE A 255 -6.62 -19.44 -2.09
N SER A 256 -7.08 -18.99 -3.26
CA SER A 256 -7.87 -19.77 -4.19
C SER A 256 -7.01 -20.70 -5.04
N ILE A 257 -7.61 -21.81 -5.51
CA ILE A 257 -7.04 -22.60 -6.60
C ILE A 257 -7.14 -21.76 -7.88
N ARG A 258 -6.04 -21.68 -8.64
CA ARG A 258 -6.00 -20.93 -9.90
C ARG A 258 -7.06 -21.44 -10.87
N ASP A 259 -7.83 -20.51 -11.44
CA ASP A 259 -8.84 -20.78 -12.47
C ASP A 259 -8.70 -19.84 -13.67
N ASN A 260 -9.66 -19.87 -14.60
CA ASN A 260 -9.64 -19.06 -15.82
C ASN A 260 -9.95 -17.56 -15.60
N THR A 261 -10.26 -17.14 -14.37
CA THR A 261 -10.55 -15.75 -13.99
C THR A 261 -9.31 -15.01 -13.48
N TRP A 262 -8.17 -15.70 -13.36
CA TRP A 262 -6.87 -15.12 -13.01
C TRP A 262 -6.23 -14.46 -14.24
N LYS A 263 -6.77 -13.30 -14.61
CA LYS A 263 -6.37 -12.54 -15.79
C LYS A 263 -6.06 -11.09 -15.45
N CYS A 264 -4.92 -10.64 -15.96
CA CYS A 264 -4.72 -9.26 -16.34
C CYS A 264 -5.20 -9.14 -17.80
#